data_AF-A0A6N9QI23-F1
#
_entry.id   AF-A0A6N9QI23-F1
#
_cell.length_a   1.000
_cell.length_b   1.000
_cell.length_c   1.000
_cell.angle_alpha   90.00
_cell.angle_beta   90.00
_cell.angle_gamma   90.00
#
_symmetry.space_group_name_H-M   'P 1'
#
loop_
_entity.id
_entity.type
_entity.pdbx_description
1 polymer ?
#
loop_
_entity_poly.entity_id
_entity_poly.type
_entity_poly.pdbx_seq_one_letter_code
_entity_poly.pdbx_strand_id
1 'polypeptide(L)'
;MRRKYDFNDLKKFKYPNLVAEFMETGYSVCTLSDHMGLGRREENDPLMKAKLFGEEDILTTEALGLAGLFGCGLDYLFDNELCVAGPCPLAYVRHLESNMRQEKELKKIHMKELICDTLDRLEESDEGFIERLHAILSRREERKHGKRREAHK
;
A
#
# COMPACT_ATOMS: atom_id res chain seq x y z
N MET A 1 -4.16 0.36 -2.48
CA MET A 1 -3.09 0.70 -1.52
C MET A 1 -2.81 -0.56 -0.71
N ARG A 2 -1.54 -0.93 -0.53
CA ARG A 2 -1.16 -2.10 0.28
C ARG A 2 -1.77 -2.02 1.68
N ARG A 3 -2.31 -3.13 2.15
CA ARG A 3 -2.89 -3.26 3.49
C ARG A 3 -1.77 -3.46 4.51
N LYS A 4 -1.92 -2.90 5.71
CA LYS A 4 -0.99 -3.17 6.82
C LYS A 4 -1.43 -4.43 7.55
N TYR A 5 -0.52 -5.36 7.76
CA TYR A 5 -0.77 -6.62 8.45
C TYR A 5 0.54 -7.19 9.03
N ASP A 6 0.45 -8.08 10.01
CA ASP A 6 1.59 -8.87 10.50
C ASP A 6 1.74 -10.13 9.63
N PHE A 7 2.94 -10.39 9.14
CA PHE A 7 3.25 -11.59 8.35
C PHE A 7 2.95 -12.89 9.11
N ASN A 8 3.05 -12.88 10.44
CA ASN A 8 2.73 -14.04 11.26
C ASN A 8 1.24 -14.39 11.26
N ASP A 9 0.36 -13.41 11.02
CA ASP A 9 -1.08 -13.65 10.97
C ASP A 9 -1.49 -14.43 9.72
N LEU A 10 -0.69 -14.39 8.65
CA LEU A 10 -0.99 -15.09 7.40
C LEU A 10 -1.10 -16.60 7.59
N LYS A 11 -0.30 -17.18 8.49
CA LYS A 11 -0.27 -18.63 8.75
C LYS A 11 -1.57 -19.18 9.35
N LYS A 12 -2.48 -18.31 9.77
CA LYS A 12 -3.77 -18.69 10.35
C LYS A 12 -4.83 -18.99 9.28
N PHE A 13 -4.62 -18.56 8.04
CA PHE A 13 -5.59 -18.74 6.96
C PHE A 13 -5.39 -20.08 6.25
N LYS A 14 -6.47 -20.60 5.65
CA LYS A 14 -6.44 -21.82 4.83
C LYS A 14 -5.46 -21.72 3.67
N TYR A 15 -5.43 -20.56 3.00
CA TYR A 15 -4.57 -20.26 1.86
C TYR A 15 -3.71 -19.02 2.16
N PRO A 16 -2.61 -19.16 2.92
CA PRO A 16 -1.79 -18.04 3.36
C PRO A 16 -1.24 -17.18 2.20
N ASN A 17 -0.87 -17.81 1.08
CA ASN A 17 -0.31 -17.09 -0.08
C ASN A 17 -1.36 -16.24 -0.79
N LEU A 18 -2.60 -16.75 -0.96
CA LEU A 18 -3.73 -15.98 -1.48
C LEU A 18 -3.99 -14.72 -0.67
N VAL A 19 -4.04 -14.84 0.66
CA VAL A 19 -4.26 -13.68 1.53
C VAL A 19 -3.08 -12.71 1.44
N ALA A 20 -1.85 -13.21 1.37
CA ALA A 20 -0.67 -12.36 1.20
C ALA A 20 -0.73 -11.54 -0.11
N GLU A 21 -1.04 -12.17 -1.24
CA GLU A 21 -1.19 -11.51 -2.54
C GLU A 21 -2.29 -10.43 -2.51
N PHE A 22 -3.43 -10.73 -1.88
CA PHE A 22 -4.52 -9.76 -1.70
C PHE A 22 -4.11 -8.56 -0.84
N MET A 23 -3.36 -8.79 0.25
CA MET A 23 -2.90 -7.72 1.13
C MET A 23 -1.83 -6.85 0.47
N GLU A 24 -0.90 -7.46 -0.27
CA GLU A 24 0.23 -6.80 -0.91
C GLU A 24 -0.16 -5.97 -2.13
N THR A 25 -1.03 -6.50 -2.99
CA THR A 25 -1.51 -5.77 -4.18
C THR A 25 -2.43 -4.61 -3.83
N GLY A 26 -3.18 -4.72 -2.73
CA GLY A 26 -4.20 -3.77 -2.38
C GLY A 26 -5.37 -3.75 -3.36
N TYR A 27 -5.57 -4.82 -4.14
CA TYR A 27 -6.74 -4.97 -5.00
C TYR A 27 -8.03 -4.94 -4.18
N SER A 28 -9.08 -4.44 -4.80
CA SER A 28 -10.40 -4.32 -4.20
C SER A 28 -11.16 -5.63 -4.32
N VAL A 29 -12.14 -5.86 -3.44
CA VAL A 29 -13.00 -7.06 -3.53
C VAL A 29 -13.71 -7.11 -4.88
N CYS A 30 -14.16 -5.97 -5.42
CA CYS A 30 -14.73 -5.89 -6.76
C CYS A 30 -13.77 -6.48 -7.81
N THR A 31 -12.48 -6.10 -7.76
CA THR A 31 -11.47 -6.62 -8.71
C THR A 31 -11.34 -8.13 -8.60
N LEU A 32 -11.30 -8.66 -7.38
CA LEU A 32 -11.20 -10.10 -7.17
C LEU A 32 -12.46 -10.83 -7.68
N SER A 33 -13.65 -10.30 -7.35
CA SER A 33 -14.92 -10.93 -7.74
C SER A 33 -15.12 -10.96 -9.25
N ASP A 34 -14.72 -9.90 -9.95
CA ASP A 34 -14.76 -9.82 -11.41
C ASP A 34 -13.85 -10.89 -12.03
N HIS A 35 -12.62 -11.04 -11.53
CA HIS A 35 -11.69 -12.07 -12.01
C HIS A 35 -12.12 -13.49 -11.64
N MET A 36 -12.81 -13.68 -10.52
CA MET A 36 -13.41 -14.96 -10.13
C MET A 36 -14.64 -15.32 -10.96
N GLY A 37 -15.18 -14.41 -11.78
CA GLY A 37 -16.41 -14.63 -12.55
C GLY A 37 -17.68 -14.56 -11.70
N LEU A 38 -17.61 -13.95 -10.52
CA LEU A 38 -18.73 -13.78 -9.59
C LEU A 38 -19.53 -12.49 -9.84
N GLY A 39 -19.12 -11.71 -10.84
CA GLY A 39 -19.67 -10.40 -11.15
C GLY A 39 -19.27 -9.34 -10.12
N ARG A 40 -19.88 -8.16 -10.25
CA ARG A 40 -19.60 -7.02 -9.38
C ARG A 40 -20.13 -7.30 -7.97
N ARG A 41 -19.24 -7.21 -6.98
CA ARG A 41 -19.57 -7.33 -5.55
C ARG A 41 -19.13 -6.11 -4.77
N GLU A 42 -19.67 -5.93 -3.57
CA GLU A 42 -19.29 -4.82 -2.68
C GLU A 42 -18.04 -5.16 -1.86
N GLU A 43 -17.34 -4.14 -1.36
CA GLU A 43 -16.11 -4.34 -0.57
C GLU A 43 -16.32 -5.12 0.74
N ASN A 44 -17.54 -5.14 1.25
CA ASN A 44 -17.91 -5.89 2.46
C ASN A 44 -18.70 -7.16 2.15
N ASP A 45 -18.66 -7.65 0.90
CA ASP A 45 -19.39 -8.84 0.48
C ASP A 45 -19.00 -10.07 1.33
N PRO A 46 -19.97 -10.67 2.07
CA PRO A 46 -19.68 -11.77 2.98
C PRO A 46 -19.12 -13.02 2.29
N LEU A 47 -19.57 -13.32 1.06
CA LEU A 47 -19.11 -14.50 0.33
C LEU A 47 -17.65 -14.35 -0.08
N MET A 48 -17.27 -13.17 -0.57
CA MET A 48 -15.88 -12.88 -0.92
C MET A 48 -14.97 -12.99 0.29
N LYS A 49 -15.42 -12.46 1.44
CA LYS A 49 -14.69 -12.60 2.70
C LYS A 49 -14.53 -14.07 3.10
N ALA A 50 -15.62 -14.84 3.07
CA ALA A 50 -15.61 -16.25 3.41
C ALA A 50 -14.66 -17.06 2.50
N LYS A 51 -14.70 -16.82 1.19
CA LYS A 51 -13.80 -17.47 0.22
C LYS A 51 -12.34 -17.10 0.44
N LEU A 52 -12.03 -15.81 0.59
CA LEU A 52 -10.65 -15.32 0.74
C LEU A 52 -9.97 -15.83 2.01
N PHE A 53 -10.73 -15.94 3.10
CA PHE A 53 -10.21 -16.36 4.40
C PHE A 53 -10.42 -17.86 4.69
N GLY A 54 -10.99 -18.60 3.73
CA GLY A 54 -11.06 -20.06 3.75
C GLY A 54 -12.23 -20.67 4.50
N GLU A 55 -13.25 -19.87 4.82
CA GLU A 55 -14.53 -20.33 5.38
C GLU A 55 -15.41 -21.01 4.31
N GLU A 56 -15.27 -20.58 3.05
CA GLU A 56 -15.95 -21.16 1.89
C GLU A 56 -14.94 -21.65 0.85
N ASP A 57 -15.30 -22.70 0.11
CA ASP A 57 -14.42 -23.24 -0.93
C ASP A 57 -14.38 -22.34 -2.17
N ILE A 58 -13.22 -22.31 -2.80
CA ILE A 58 -12.98 -21.60 -4.06
C ILE A 58 -13.08 -22.62 -5.19
N LEU A 59 -13.96 -22.36 -6.16
CA LEU A 59 -14.14 -23.23 -7.32
C LEU A 59 -12.92 -23.14 -8.24
N THR A 60 -12.64 -24.20 -9.01
CA THR A 60 -11.49 -24.23 -9.91
C THR A 60 -11.48 -23.08 -10.91
N THR A 61 -12.64 -22.66 -11.42
CA THR A 61 -12.75 -21.52 -12.33
C THR A 61 -12.42 -20.19 -11.65
N GLU A 62 -12.86 -20.01 -10.41
CA GLU A 62 -12.54 -18.84 -9.58
C GLU A 62 -11.03 -18.80 -9.27
N ALA A 63 -10.46 -19.95 -8.92
CA ALA A 63 -9.05 -20.13 -8.64
C ALA A 63 -8.16 -19.79 -9.84
N LEU A 64 -8.54 -20.24 -11.03
CA LEU A 64 -7.86 -19.87 -12.30
C LEU A 64 -7.92 -18.36 -12.54
N GLY A 65 -9.06 -17.73 -12.28
CA GLY A 65 -9.23 -16.29 -12.36
C GLY A 65 -8.28 -15.51 -11.43
N LEU A 66 -8.18 -15.94 -10.17
CA LEU A 66 -7.28 -15.35 -9.18
C LEU A 66 -5.81 -15.56 -9.53
N ALA A 67 -5.43 -16.77 -9.96
CA ALA A 67 -4.07 -17.06 -10.42
C ALA A 67 -3.66 -16.19 -11.61
N GLY A 68 -4.58 -15.99 -12.57
CA GLY A 68 -4.39 -15.06 -13.68
C GLY A 68 -4.26 -13.61 -13.23
N LEU A 69 -5.07 -13.17 -12.26
CA LEU A 69 -5.00 -11.81 -11.69
C LEU A 69 -3.65 -11.54 -11.01
N PHE A 70 -3.16 -12.47 -10.20
CA PHE A 70 -1.90 -12.31 -9.45
C PHE A 70 -0.65 -12.71 -10.25
N GLY A 71 -0.81 -13.34 -11.42
CA GLY A 71 0.29 -13.81 -12.25
C GLY A 71 1.13 -14.88 -11.56
N CYS A 72 0.49 -15.85 -10.92
CA CYS A 72 1.15 -16.95 -10.20
C CYS A 72 0.49 -18.30 -10.48
N GLY A 73 1.15 -19.39 -10.11
CA GLY A 73 0.59 -20.75 -10.21
C GLY A 73 -0.47 -21.04 -9.14
N LEU A 74 -1.36 -21.98 -9.45
CA LEU A 74 -2.38 -22.45 -8.50
C LEU A 74 -1.75 -23.18 -7.31
N ASP A 75 -0.69 -23.94 -7.56
CA ASP A 75 0.12 -24.66 -6.59
C ASP A 75 0.66 -23.74 -5.50
N TYR A 76 1.20 -22.58 -5.89
CA TYR A 76 1.63 -21.56 -4.94
C TYR A 76 0.46 -20.87 -4.25
N LEU A 77 -0.53 -20.42 -5.03
CA LEU A 77 -1.57 -19.52 -4.52
C LEU A 77 -2.47 -20.20 -3.47
N PHE A 78 -2.74 -21.49 -3.68
CA PHE A 78 -3.60 -22.31 -2.82
C PHE A 78 -2.82 -23.33 -1.99
N ASP A 79 -1.51 -23.15 -1.83
CA ASP A 79 -0.72 -23.91 -0.86
C ASP A 79 -1.23 -23.61 0.56
N ASN A 80 -1.27 -24.63 1.41
CA ASN A 80 -1.62 -24.50 2.82
C ASN A 80 -0.43 -23.98 3.64
N GLU A 81 0.78 -24.00 3.08
CA GLU A 81 1.97 -23.42 3.70
C GLU A 81 2.30 -22.04 3.12
N LEU A 82 2.65 -21.12 4.02
CA LEU A 82 3.09 -19.78 3.61
C LEU A 82 4.47 -19.89 2.95
N CYS A 83 4.55 -19.48 1.68
CA CYS A 83 5.81 -19.39 0.98
C CYS A 83 6.56 -18.12 1.41
N VAL A 84 7.81 -18.29 1.82
CA VAL A 84 8.64 -17.20 2.39
C VAL A 84 9.95 -17.04 1.63
N ALA A 85 10.41 -15.79 1.55
CA ALA A 85 11.73 -15.39 1.08
C ALA A 85 12.45 -14.68 2.24
N GLY A 86 13.23 -15.44 3.01
CA GLY A 86 13.82 -14.96 4.26
C GLY A 86 12.73 -14.66 5.31
N PRO A 87 12.71 -13.46 5.92
CA PRO A 87 11.73 -13.11 6.95
C PRO A 87 10.38 -12.64 6.39
N CYS A 88 10.21 -12.56 5.06
CA CYS A 88 9.03 -11.98 4.43
C CYS A 88 8.26 -13.01 3.59
N PRO A 89 6.92 -12.89 3.46
CA PRO A 89 6.13 -13.62 2.48
C PRO A 89 6.66 -13.40 1.07
N LEU A 90 6.62 -14.42 0.21
CA LEU A 90 7.06 -14.28 -1.18
C LEU A 90 6.26 -13.19 -1.93
N ALA A 91 4.95 -13.06 -1.64
CA ALA A 91 4.10 -11.99 -2.17
C ALA A 91 4.66 -10.58 -1.91
N TYR A 92 5.27 -10.34 -0.74
CA TYR A 92 5.89 -9.04 -0.43
C TYR A 92 7.03 -8.72 -1.40
N VAL A 93 7.87 -9.71 -1.70
CA VAL A 93 8.98 -9.56 -2.64
C VAL A 93 8.47 -9.35 -4.07
N ARG A 94 7.46 -10.13 -4.48
CA ARG A 94 6.83 -10.02 -5.81
C ARG A 94 6.29 -8.61 -6.10
N HIS A 95 5.74 -7.95 -5.08
CA HIS A 95 5.11 -6.63 -5.22
C HIS A 95 5.98 -5.46 -4.75
N LEU A 96 7.21 -5.71 -4.31
CA LEU A 96 8.08 -4.70 -3.69
C LEU A 96 8.24 -3.44 -4.56
N GLU A 97 8.60 -3.62 -5.83
CA GLU A 97 8.82 -2.48 -6.75
C GLU A 97 7.55 -1.67 -6.99
N SER A 98 6.41 -2.35 -7.18
CA SER A 98 5.10 -1.71 -7.38
C SER A 98 4.71 -0.92 -6.13
N ASN A 99 4.89 -1.51 -4.95
CA ASN A 99 4.57 -0.88 -3.67
C ASN A 99 5.45 0.35 -3.40
N MET A 100 6.76 0.25 -3.66
CA MET A 100 7.68 1.40 -3.55
C MET A 100 7.30 2.54 -4.50
N ARG A 101 6.86 2.21 -5.73
CA ARG A 101 6.39 3.22 -6.69
C ARG A 101 5.12 3.90 -6.20
N GLN A 102 4.12 3.14 -5.75
CA GLN A 102 2.87 3.69 -5.22
C GLN A 102 3.12 4.60 -4.00
N GLU A 103 3.99 4.20 -3.07
CA GLU A 103 4.34 5.03 -1.92
C GLU A 103 5.00 6.35 -2.33
N LYS A 104 5.86 6.32 -3.35
CA LYS A 104 6.52 7.53 -3.86
C LYS A 104 5.51 8.49 -4.49
N GLU A 105 4.57 7.97 -5.28
CA GLU A 105 3.52 8.80 -5.89
C GLU A 105 2.57 9.40 -4.85
N LEU A 106 2.17 8.62 -3.84
CA LEU A 106 1.37 9.13 -2.72
C LEU A 106 2.08 10.25 -1.96
N LYS A 107 3.38 10.11 -1.69
CA LYS A 107 4.18 11.17 -1.07
C LYS A 107 4.21 12.45 -1.91
N LYS A 108 4.28 12.32 -3.24
CA LYS A 108 4.22 13.49 -4.14
C LYS A 108 2.85 14.17 -4.10
N ILE A 109 1.77 13.39 -4.16
CA ILE A 109 0.39 13.91 -4.07
C ILE A 109 0.21 14.66 -2.76
N HIS A 110 0.55 14.04 -1.64
CA HIS A 110 0.43 14.66 -0.33
C HIS A 110 1.28 15.95 -0.20
N MET A 111 2.50 15.94 -0.74
CA MET A 111 3.34 17.15 -0.75
C MET A 111 2.71 18.26 -1.58
N LYS A 112 2.08 17.92 -2.71
CA LYS A 112 1.38 18.89 -3.56
C LYS A 112 0.18 19.50 -2.84
N GLU A 113 -0.63 18.68 -2.18
CA GLU A 113 -1.77 19.14 -1.35
C GLU A 113 -1.28 20.10 -0.26
N LEU A 114 -0.23 19.73 0.48
CA LEU A 114 0.32 20.59 1.53
C LEU A 114 0.85 21.93 0.98
N ILE A 115 1.45 21.94 -0.20
CA ILE A 115 1.91 23.17 -0.86
C ILE A 115 0.71 24.03 -1.23
N CYS A 116 -0.32 23.48 -1.86
CA CYS A 116 -1.55 24.20 -2.20
C CYS A 116 -2.19 24.81 -0.94
N ASP A 117 -2.43 24.01 0.10
CA ASP A 117 -3.00 24.49 1.36
C ASP A 117 -2.16 25.62 2.00
N THR A 118 -0.85 25.57 1.85
CA THR A 118 0.05 26.60 2.37
C THR A 118 -0.02 27.88 1.52
N LEU A 119 -0.10 27.75 0.21
CA LEU A 119 -0.23 28.88 -0.71
C LEU A 119 -1.56 29.59 -0.52
N ASP A 120 -2.67 28.85 -0.41
CA ASP A 120 -4.01 29.41 -0.17
C ASP A 120 -4.01 30.24 1.13
N ARG A 121 -3.41 29.70 2.21
CA ARG A 121 -3.26 30.43 3.48
C ARG A 121 -2.38 31.67 3.36
N LEU A 122 -1.40 31.67 2.46
CA LEU A 122 -0.53 32.83 2.23
C LEU A 122 -1.25 33.92 1.43
N GLU A 123 -2.08 33.56 0.47
CA GLU A 123 -2.92 34.48 -0.29
C GLU A 123 -3.98 35.16 0.60
N GLU A 124 -4.48 34.44 1.61
CA GLU A 124 -5.42 34.99 2.61
C GLU A 124 -4.73 35.78 3.75
N SER A 125 -3.40 35.80 3.78
CA SER A 125 -2.64 36.42 4.86
C SER A 125 -2.19 37.84 4.54
N ASP A 126 -2.28 38.72 5.54
CA ASP A 126 -1.81 40.11 5.46
C ASP A 126 -0.28 40.20 5.32
N GLU A 127 0.25 41.29 4.74
CA GLU A 127 1.68 41.48 4.41
C GLU A 127 2.62 41.17 5.58
N GLY A 128 2.21 41.51 6.80
CA GLY A 128 2.99 41.25 8.02
C GLY A 128 3.16 39.75 8.36
N PHE A 129 2.33 38.85 7.85
CA PHE A 129 2.51 37.40 8.01
C PHE A 129 3.59 36.86 7.08
N ILE A 130 3.64 37.35 5.84
CA ILE A 130 4.63 36.97 4.82
C ILE A 130 6.04 37.34 5.31
N GLU A 131 6.21 38.54 5.87
CA GLU A 131 7.49 38.98 6.44
C GLU A 131 7.96 38.08 7.61
N ARG A 132 7.04 37.67 8.50
CA ARG A 132 7.36 36.76 9.61
C ARG A 132 7.79 35.39 9.09
N LEU A 133 7.15 34.88 8.03
CA LEU A 133 7.55 33.63 7.39
C LEU A 133 8.93 33.71 6.76
N HIS A 134 9.24 34.79 6.03
CA HIS A 134 10.57 35.05 5.49
C HIS A 134 11.65 35.05 6.58
N ALA A 135 11.38 35.71 7.72
CA ALA A 135 12.30 35.73 8.85
C ALA A 135 12.50 34.33 9.47
N ILE A 136 11.43 33.52 9.56
CA ILE A 136 11.51 32.14 10.08
C ILE A 136 12.31 31.24 9.14
N LEU A 137 12.07 31.32 7.82
CA LEU A 137 12.76 30.51 6.82
C LEU A 137 14.25 30.83 6.77
N SER A 138 14.61 32.12 6.75
CA SER A 138 16.00 32.58 6.76
C SER A 138 16.77 32.05 7.98
N ARG A 139 16.18 32.15 9.19
CA ARG A 139 16.76 31.57 10.42
C ARG A 139 16.90 30.04 10.40
N ARG A 140 16.10 29.35 9.58
CA ARG A 140 16.14 27.88 9.45
C ARG A 140 17.26 27.44 8.50
N GLU A 141 17.49 28.20 7.42
CA GLU A 141 18.61 27.97 6.49
C GLU A 141 19.96 28.22 7.16
N GLU A 142 20.09 29.31 7.92
CA GLU A 142 21.30 29.61 8.70
C GLU A 142 21.64 28.47 9.68
N ARG A 143 20.63 27.91 10.36
CA ARG A 143 20.79 26.75 11.25
C ARG A 143 21.19 25.47 10.52
N LYS A 144 20.71 25.25 9.29
CA LYS A 144 21.12 24.11 8.45
C LYS A 144 22.56 24.26 7.96
N HIS A 145 22.96 25.48 7.57
CA HIS A 145 24.32 25.78 7.11
C HIS A 145 25.35 25.77 8.25
N GLY A 146 25.00 26.24 9.45
CA GLY A 146 25.86 26.17 10.64
C GLY A 146 26.16 24.73 11.06
N LYS A 147 25.13 23.88 11.16
CA LYS A 147 25.29 22.46 11.52
C LYS A 147 26.13 21.65 10.51
N ARG A 148 26.07 21.99 9.23
CA ARG A 148 26.92 21.38 8.18
C ARG A 148 28.39 21.76 8.28
N ARG A 149 28.71 22.96 8.81
CA ARG A 149 30.09 23.43 8.99
C ARG A 149 30.77 22.83 10.23
N GLU A 150 29.99 22.51 11.25
CA GLU A 150 30.51 21.86 12.48
C GLU A 150 30.71 20.35 12.31
N ALA A 151 29.93 19.67 11.46
CA ALA A 151 30.07 18.24 11.18
C ALA A 151 31.27 17.87 10.26
N HIS A 152 32.00 18.86 9.75
CA HIS A 152 33.16 18.70 8.87
C HIS A 152 34.48 19.22 9.49
N LYS A 153 34.49 19.48 10.80
CA LYS A 153 35.69 19.71 11.61
C LYS A 153 35.95 18.49 12.48
#